data_AF-A0A2H1JRT2-F1
#
_entry.id   AF-A0A2H1JRT2-F1
#
_cell.length_a   1.000
_cell.length_b   1.000
_cell.length_c   1.000
_cell.angle_alpha   90.00
_cell.angle_beta   90.00
_cell.angle_gamma   90.00
#
_symmetry.space_group_name_H-M   'P 1'
#
loop_
_entity.id
_entity.type
_entity.pdbx_description
1 polymer ?
#
loop_
_entity_poly.entity_id
_entity_poly.type
_entity_poly.pdbx_seq_one_letter_code
_entity_poly.pdbx_strand_id
1 'polypeptide(L)'
;MTELSPPRYNSSMSETRAVDPDLQQVRAKIDSLDRQIIQLIAERQKWVMRASSLKKDESAVRAPDRVEQVITKARTLASDAQASPDVVEATYRGMIDAFISLELDHHRNH
;
A
#
# COMPACT_ATOMS: atom_id res chain seq x y z
N MET A 1 44.69 58.60 11.44
CA MET A 1 43.91 57.98 12.54
C MET A 1 42.51 57.78 12.00
N THR A 2 42.28 56.65 11.33
CA THR A 2 40.97 56.30 10.78
C THR A 2 40.73 54.85 11.17
N GLU A 3 39.77 54.64 12.05
CA GLU A 3 39.47 53.35 12.68
C GLU A 3 39.03 52.32 11.64
N LEU A 4 39.73 51.18 11.63
CA LEU A 4 39.28 49.95 10.98
C LEU A 4 38.17 49.35 11.85
N SER A 5 36.92 49.48 11.43
CA SER A 5 35.81 48.69 12.01
C SER A 5 35.99 47.21 11.68
N PRO A 6 35.90 46.29 12.66
CA PRO A 6 36.00 44.85 12.39
C PRO A 6 34.74 44.32 11.70
N PRO A 7 34.83 43.21 10.94
CA PRO A 7 33.68 42.64 10.26
C PRO A 7 32.70 42.07 11.28
N ARG A 8 31.41 42.42 11.13
CA ARG A 8 30.33 41.82 11.91
C ARG A 8 30.10 40.39 11.42
N TYR A 9 30.47 39.41 12.22
CA TYR A 9 30.08 38.02 12.01
C TYR A 9 28.57 37.90 12.29
N ASN A 10 27.78 37.71 11.23
CA ASN A 10 26.33 37.57 11.36
C ASN A 10 26.01 36.13 11.84
N SER A 11 26.01 35.94 13.17
CA SER A 11 25.40 34.77 13.81
C SER A 11 23.88 34.95 13.84
N SER A 12 23.17 34.41 12.86
CA SER A 12 21.77 33.95 13.00
C SER A 12 21.25 33.45 11.66
N MET A 13 21.22 32.12 11.52
CA MET A 13 20.12 31.33 10.95
C MET A 13 20.70 29.94 10.70
N SER A 14 20.69 29.10 11.74
CA SER A 14 20.70 27.66 11.52
C SER A 14 19.37 27.31 10.86
N GLU A 15 19.30 27.43 9.54
CA GLU A 15 18.33 26.69 8.76
C GLU A 15 18.57 25.22 9.11
N THR A 16 17.67 24.62 9.87
CA THR A 16 17.53 23.17 9.92
C THR A 16 17.10 22.74 8.52
N ARG A 17 18.07 22.60 7.63
CA ARG A 17 17.91 22.01 6.32
C ARG A 17 17.52 20.56 6.60
N ALA A 18 16.28 20.19 6.30
CA ALA A 18 15.87 18.79 6.34
C ALA A 18 16.89 18.01 5.51
N VAL A 19 17.62 17.10 6.14
CA VAL A 19 18.53 16.19 5.43
C VAL A 19 17.62 15.25 4.67
N ASP A 20 17.64 15.31 3.34
CA ASP A 20 16.94 14.35 2.51
C ASP A 20 17.35 12.94 2.96
N PRO A 21 16.38 12.04 3.24
CA PRO A 21 16.71 10.71 3.71
C PRO A 21 17.59 10.02 2.67
N ASP A 22 18.72 9.47 3.12
CA ASP A 22 19.55 8.65 2.24
C ASP A 22 18.72 7.45 1.74
N LEU A 23 19.02 6.97 0.53
CA LEU A 23 18.29 5.91 -0.15
C LEU A 23 18.11 4.67 0.74
N GLN A 24 19.08 4.38 1.61
CA GLN A 24 18.99 3.28 2.57
C GLN A 24 17.84 3.46 3.58
N GLN A 25 17.63 4.68 4.09
CA GLN A 25 16.56 4.97 5.04
C GLN A 25 15.18 4.86 4.38
N VAL A 26 15.07 5.35 3.13
CA VAL A 26 13.84 5.21 2.34
C VAL A 26 13.48 3.74 2.14
N ARG A 27 14.45 2.92 1.73
CA ARG A 27 14.26 1.46 1.56
C ARG A 27 13.84 0.78 2.85
N ALA A 28 14.49 1.09 3.98
CA ALA A 28 14.12 0.53 5.27
C ALA A 28 12.68 0.88 5.69
N LYS A 29 12.20 2.08 5.34
CA LYS A 29 10.79 2.47 5.54
C LYS A 29 9.84 1.68 4.65
N ILE A 30 10.18 1.49 3.37
CA ILE A 30 9.41 0.65 2.44
C ILE A 30 9.33 -0.79 2.95
N ASP A 31 10.47 -1.39 3.33
CA ASP A 31 10.50 -2.76 3.85
C ASP A 31 9.60 -2.93 5.09
N SER A 32 9.50 -1.89 5.92
CA SER A 32 8.63 -1.89 7.09
C SER A 32 7.15 -1.77 6.73
N LEU A 33 6.81 -1.07 5.66
CA LEU A 33 5.44 -1.01 5.13
C LEU A 33 5.08 -2.34 4.47
N ASP A 34 5.99 -2.94 3.71
CA ASP A 34 5.78 -4.23 3.04
C ASP A 34 5.45 -5.33 4.06
N ARG A 35 6.15 -5.36 5.20
CA ARG A 35 5.80 -6.28 6.30
C ARG A 35 4.36 -6.11 6.78
N GLN A 36 3.88 -4.86 6.90
CA GLN A 36 2.49 -4.59 7.32
C GLN A 36 1.50 -4.99 6.24
N ILE A 37 1.79 -4.69 4.98
CA ILE A 37 0.98 -5.09 3.82
C ILE A 37 0.84 -6.61 3.77
N ILE A 38 1.93 -7.36 3.95
CA ILE A 38 1.90 -8.83 3.95
C ILE A 38 1.01 -9.37 5.08
N GLN A 39 1.06 -8.78 6.28
CA GLN A 39 0.17 -9.18 7.38
C GLN A 39 -1.31 -8.93 7.05
N LEU A 40 -1.63 -7.79 6.45
CA LEU A 40 -2.99 -7.47 6.02
C LEU A 40 -3.48 -8.39 4.90
N ILE A 41 -2.61 -8.75 3.95
CA ILE A 41 -2.92 -9.72 2.90
C ILE A 41 -3.22 -11.09 3.52
N ALA A 42 -2.41 -11.54 4.48
CA ALA A 42 -2.62 -12.80 5.18
C ALA A 42 -3.95 -12.81 5.97
N GLU A 43 -4.32 -11.70 6.59
CA GLU A 43 -5.63 -11.54 7.24
C GLU A 43 -6.77 -11.59 6.22
N ARG A 44 -6.65 -10.84 5.12
CA ARG A 44 -7.63 -10.86 4.02
C ARG A 44 -7.84 -12.28 3.48
N GLN A 45 -6.76 -13.05 3.33
CA GLN A 45 -6.82 -14.45 2.88
C GLN A 45 -7.71 -15.31 3.77
N LYS A 46 -7.63 -15.17 5.10
CA LYS A 46 -8.47 -15.94 6.04
C LYS A 46 -9.96 -15.72 5.76
N TRP A 47 -10.34 -14.47 5.49
CA TRP A 47 -11.73 -14.11 5.18
C TRP A 47 -12.18 -14.57 3.80
N VAL A 48 -11.29 -14.49 2.80
CA VAL A 48 -11.51 -15.03 1.45
C VAL A 48 -11.80 -16.53 1.53
N MET A 49 -10.94 -17.31 2.19
CA MET A 49 -11.14 -18.75 2.39
C MET A 49 -12.44 -19.06 3.15
N ARG A 50 -12.75 -18.28 4.19
CA ARG A 50 -14.01 -18.44 4.92
C ARG A 50 -15.22 -18.17 4.03
N ALA A 51 -15.19 -17.11 3.23
CA ALA A 51 -16.26 -16.79 2.29
C ALA A 51 -16.40 -17.89 1.22
N SER A 52 -15.28 -18.42 0.71
CA SER A 52 -15.26 -19.53 -0.26
C SER A 52 -15.94 -20.79 0.31
N SER A 53 -15.66 -21.16 1.57
CA SER A 53 -16.30 -22.32 2.23
C SER A 53 -17.83 -22.22 2.40
N LEU A 54 -18.41 -21.03 2.22
CA LEU A 54 -19.85 -20.80 2.28
C LEU A 54 -20.53 -20.88 0.91
N LYS A 55 -19.75 -20.82 -0.19
CA LYS A 55 -20.26 -20.91 -1.56
C LYS A 55 -20.44 -22.39 -1.91
N LYS A 56 -21.64 -22.76 -2.37
CA LYS A 56 -21.99 -24.14 -2.75
C LYS A 56 -21.61 -24.51 -4.18
N ASP A 57 -21.38 -23.52 -5.04
CA ASP A 57 -21.08 -23.70 -6.46
C ASP A 57 -19.83 -22.91 -6.89
N GLU A 58 -18.98 -23.54 -7.71
CA GLU A 58 -17.79 -22.92 -8.31
C GLU A 58 -18.12 -21.69 -9.17
N SER A 59 -19.30 -21.61 -9.76
CA SER A 59 -19.72 -20.45 -10.56
C SER A 59 -19.88 -19.18 -9.71
N ALA A 60 -20.10 -19.32 -8.40
CA ALA A 60 -20.13 -18.21 -7.44
C ALA A 60 -18.72 -17.71 -7.04
N VAL A 61 -17.66 -18.41 -7.43
CA VAL A 61 -16.27 -18.02 -7.13
C VAL A 61 -15.90 -16.74 -7.86
N ARG A 62 -16.32 -16.58 -9.12
CA ARG A 62 -15.89 -15.44 -9.96
C ARG A 62 -16.65 -14.12 -9.77
N ALA A 63 -17.83 -14.15 -9.15
CA ALA A 63 -18.72 -13.00 -8.83
C ALA A 63 -18.24 -11.63 -9.39
N PRO A 64 -18.36 -11.38 -10.71
CA PRO A 64 -17.73 -10.23 -11.37
C PRO A 64 -18.23 -8.89 -10.82
N ASP A 65 -19.53 -8.80 -10.52
CA ASP A 65 -20.12 -7.62 -9.89
C ASP A 65 -19.47 -7.30 -8.54
N ARG A 66 -19.08 -8.33 -7.78
CA ARG A 66 -18.41 -8.14 -6.49
C ARG A 66 -16.98 -7.61 -6.69
N VAL A 67 -16.28 -8.05 -7.71
CA VAL A 67 -14.93 -7.55 -8.04
C VAL A 67 -15.01 -6.05 -8.32
N GLU A 68 -15.90 -5.62 -9.21
CA GLU A 68 -16.02 -4.20 -9.56
C GLU A 68 -16.47 -3.32 -8.39
N GLN A 69 -17.33 -3.83 -7.49
CA GLN A 69 -17.66 -3.13 -6.24
C GLN A 69 -16.42 -2.92 -5.34
N VAL A 70 -15.58 -3.95 -5.21
CA VAL A 70 -14.36 -3.86 -4.40
C VAL A 70 -13.37 -2.87 -5.03
N ILE A 71 -13.20 -2.91 -6.34
CA ILE A 71 -12.32 -1.97 -7.06
C ILE A 71 -12.80 -0.53 -6.93
N THR A 72 -14.10 -0.29 -7.15
CA THR A 72 -14.69 1.05 -7.01
C THR A 72 -14.44 1.61 -5.62
N LYS A 73 -14.69 0.80 -4.57
CA LYS A 73 -14.43 1.21 -3.19
C LYS A 73 -12.94 1.46 -2.94
N ALA A 74 -12.06 0.63 -3.47
CA ALA A 74 -10.61 0.80 -3.31
C ALA A 74 -10.11 2.10 -3.96
N ARG A 75 -10.61 2.46 -5.15
CA ARG A 75 -10.29 3.73 -5.81
C ARG A 75 -10.75 4.94 -5.00
N THR A 76 -11.95 4.89 -4.41
CA THR A 76 -12.44 5.96 -3.52
C THR A 76 -11.52 6.11 -2.30
N LEU A 77 -11.21 5.02 -1.62
CA LEU A 77 -10.31 5.03 -0.45
C LEU A 77 -8.90 5.51 -0.81
N ALA A 78 -8.40 5.17 -2.00
CA ALA A 78 -7.12 5.66 -2.49
C ALA A 78 -7.12 7.19 -2.61
N SER A 79 -8.19 7.73 -3.20
CA SER A 79 -8.35 9.18 -3.37
C SER A 79 -8.41 9.90 -2.02
N ASP A 80 -9.19 9.36 -1.07
CA ASP A 80 -9.31 9.91 0.29
C ASP A 80 -7.97 9.87 1.06
N ALA A 81 -7.16 8.85 0.83
CA ALA A 81 -5.84 8.67 1.41
C ALA A 81 -4.70 9.36 0.65
N GLN A 82 -5.01 10.15 -0.39
CA GLN A 82 -4.03 10.81 -1.27
C GLN A 82 -3.07 9.83 -1.96
N ALA A 83 -3.48 8.58 -2.16
CA ALA A 83 -2.79 7.59 -2.96
C ALA A 83 -3.27 7.62 -4.42
N SER A 84 -2.44 7.15 -5.35
CA SER A 84 -2.85 7.01 -6.77
C SER A 84 -3.96 5.97 -6.90
N PRO A 85 -5.16 6.34 -7.39
CA PRO A 85 -6.25 5.39 -7.59
C PRO A 85 -5.90 4.27 -8.57
N ASP A 86 -5.08 4.58 -9.59
CA ASP A 86 -4.71 3.61 -10.62
C ASP A 86 -3.70 2.58 -10.11
N VAL A 87 -2.77 2.99 -9.25
CA VAL A 87 -1.87 2.05 -8.56
C VAL A 87 -2.67 1.13 -7.65
N VAL A 88 -3.59 1.68 -6.85
CA VAL A 88 -4.42 0.90 -5.93
C VAL A 88 -5.32 -0.07 -6.68
N GLU A 89 -5.95 0.35 -7.78
CA GLU A 89 -6.75 -0.53 -8.62
C GLU A 89 -5.92 -1.69 -9.17
N ALA A 90 -4.75 -1.42 -9.76
CA ALA A 90 -3.89 -2.46 -10.32
C ALA A 90 -3.48 -3.49 -9.24
N THR A 91 -3.10 -3.01 -8.05
CA THR A 91 -2.79 -3.88 -6.91
C THR A 91 -3.99 -4.74 -6.49
N TYR A 92 -5.19 -4.14 -6.39
CA TYR A 92 -6.37 -4.89 -5.97
C TYR A 92 -6.83 -5.91 -7.02
N ARG A 93 -6.77 -5.59 -8.31
CA ARG A 93 -7.10 -6.56 -9.38
C ARG A 93 -6.16 -7.76 -9.33
N GLY A 94 -4.84 -7.51 -9.30
CA GLY A 94 -3.85 -8.59 -9.18
C GLY A 94 -4.03 -9.43 -7.90
N MET A 95 -4.31 -8.79 -6.77
CA MET A 95 -4.58 -9.50 -5.50
C MET A 95 -5.86 -10.35 -5.58
N ILE A 96 -6.93 -9.85 -6.18
CA ILE A 96 -8.20 -10.59 -6.34
C ILE A 96 -7.99 -11.79 -7.25
N ASP A 97 -7.32 -11.62 -8.39
CA ASP A 97 -7.04 -12.71 -9.34
C ASP A 97 -6.19 -13.82 -8.68
N ALA A 98 -5.20 -13.44 -7.88
CA ALA A 98 -4.39 -14.37 -7.10
C ALA A 98 -5.23 -15.17 -6.10
N PHE A 99 -6.17 -14.52 -5.40
CA PHE A 99 -7.05 -15.20 -4.46
C PHE A 99 -8.07 -16.13 -5.14
N ILE A 100 -8.63 -15.73 -6.28
CA ILE A 100 -9.49 -16.61 -7.08
C ILE A 100 -8.70 -17.85 -7.51
N SER A 101 -7.45 -17.69 -7.94
CA SER A 101 -6.59 -18.82 -8.33
C SER A 101 -6.34 -19.75 -7.14
N LEU A 102 -6.00 -19.19 -5.98
CA LEU A 102 -5.81 -19.94 -4.73
C LEU A 102 -7.07 -20.73 -4.32
N GLU A 103 -8.25 -20.11 -4.42
CA GLU A 103 -9.52 -20.77 -4.13
C GLU A 103 -9.77 -21.95 -5.08
N LEU A 104 -9.57 -21.76 -6.38
CA LEU A 104 -9.73 -22.82 -7.38
C LEU A 104 -8.75 -23.98 -7.17
N ASP A 105 -7.51 -23.71 -6.75
CA ASP A 105 -6.54 -24.75 -6.36
C ASP A 105 -7.00 -25.51 -5.12
N HIS A 106 -7.57 -24.83 -4.13
CA HIS A 106 -8.07 -25.47 -2.92
C HIS A 106 -9.26 -26.40 -3.22
N HIS A 107 -10.20 -25.98 -4.07
CA HIS A 107 -11.36 -26.78 -4.48
C HIS A 107 -10.97 -27.99 -5.35
N ARG A 108 -9.90 -27.90 -6.16
CA ARG A 108 -9.42 -29.05 -6.96
C ARG A 108 -8.76 -30.16 -6.14
N ASN A 109 -8.20 -29.83 -4.98
CA ASN A 109 -7.40 -30.72 -4.15
C ASN A 109 -8.18 -31.32 -2.96
N HIS A 110 -9.47 -31.05 -2.86
CA HIS A 110 -10.39 -31.55 -1.84
C HIS A 110 -11.66 -32.12 -2.47
#